data_AF-W1Y077-F1
#
_entry.id   AF-W1Y077-F1
#
_cell.length_a   1.000
_cell.length_b   1.000
_cell.length_c   1.000
_cell.angle_alpha   90.00
_cell.angle_beta   90.00
_cell.angle_gamma   90.00
#
_symmetry.space_group_name_H-M   'P 1'
#
loop_
_entity.id
_entity.type
_entity.pdbx_description
1 polymer ?
#
loop_
_entity_poly.entity_id
_entity_poly.type
_entity_poly.pdbx_seq_one_letter_code
_entity_poly.pdbx_strand_id
1 'polypeptide(L)'
;LDTLALSHSTVDFASHGSTAGTFTTLNVENLSGNSTFIMRADVVGEGNGVNNKGDLLNISGSSAGNHVLAIRNQGSEATTG
;
A
#
# COMPACT_ATOMS: atom_id res chain seq x y z
N LEU A 1 14.32 0.27 8.27
CA LEU A 1 15.01 -0.80 7.51
C LEU A 1 15.79 -0.08 6.43
N ASP A 2 17.11 -0.14 6.47
CA ASP A 2 17.94 0.73 5.62
C ASP A 2 17.99 0.22 4.17
N THR A 3 17.81 -1.09 3.96
CA THR A 3 17.65 -1.67 2.62
C THR A 3 16.76 -2.90 2.65
N LEU A 4 15.80 -2.97 1.73
CA LEU A 4 14.92 -4.11 1.46
C LEU A 4 15.16 -4.58 0.02
N ALA A 5 15.72 -5.78 -0.14
CA ALA A 5 15.90 -6.41 -1.44
C ALA A 5 14.96 -7.60 -1.58
N LEU A 6 14.10 -7.58 -2.61
CA LEU A 6 13.08 -8.61 -2.84
C LEU A 6 13.30 -9.28 -4.19
N SER A 7 13.19 -10.61 -4.25
CA SER A 7 13.34 -11.38 -5.48
C SER A 7 12.09 -12.21 -5.71
N HIS A 8 11.23 -11.77 -6.63
CA HIS A 8 9.95 -12.40 -6.97
C HIS A 8 9.06 -12.62 -5.74
N SER A 9 9.09 -11.68 -4.80
CA SER A 9 8.44 -11.82 -3.50
C SER A 9 7.13 -11.06 -3.44
N THR A 10 6.17 -11.58 -2.69
CA THR A 10 4.92 -10.89 -2.37
C THR A 10 4.96 -10.41 -0.92
N VAL A 11 4.68 -9.13 -0.71
CA VAL A 11 4.52 -8.52 0.61
C VAL A 11 3.04 -8.16 0.77
N ASP A 12 2.39 -8.77 1.76
CA ASP A 12 0.94 -8.65 1.97
C ASP A 12 0.62 -7.79 3.21
N PHE A 13 0.25 -6.54 2.99
CA PHE A 13 -0.22 -5.62 4.03
C PHE A 13 -1.64 -5.98 4.50
N ALA A 14 -2.44 -6.58 3.62
CA ALA A 14 -3.85 -6.88 3.87
C ALA A 14 -4.05 -8.03 4.86
N SER A 15 -3.03 -8.87 5.08
CA SER A 15 -3.03 -9.92 6.09
C SER A 15 -2.96 -9.40 7.54
N HIS A 16 -2.47 -8.18 7.75
CA HIS A 16 -2.40 -7.53 9.07
C HIS A 16 -3.71 -6.80 9.39
N GLY A 17 -4.67 -7.57 9.94
CA GLY A 17 -5.83 -7.07 10.68
C GLY A 17 -7.01 -6.59 9.81
N SER A 18 -8.13 -7.31 9.88
CA SER A 18 -9.40 -7.03 9.19
C SER A 18 -10.20 -5.85 9.77
N THR A 19 -9.59 -5.01 10.60
CA THR A 19 -10.29 -3.88 11.23
C THR A 19 -10.46 -2.78 10.20
N ALA A 20 -11.72 -2.48 9.87
CA ALA A 20 -12.07 -1.41 8.96
C ALA A 20 -11.45 -0.08 9.42
N GLY A 21 -10.83 0.65 8.49
CA GLY A 21 -10.23 1.96 8.75
C GLY A 21 -8.84 1.97 9.38
N THR A 22 -8.23 0.80 9.67
CA THR A 22 -6.82 0.71 10.10
C THR A 22 -5.92 0.25 8.96
N PHE A 23 -4.81 0.95 8.75
CA PHE A 23 -3.87 0.70 7.68
C PHE A 23 -2.43 0.70 8.21
N THR A 24 -1.53 0.06 7.47
CA THR A 24 -0.15 -0.17 7.87
C THR A 24 0.81 0.62 7.00
N THR A 25 1.83 1.20 7.63
CA THR A 25 2.95 1.83 6.94
C THR A 25 4.19 0.94 7.02
N LEU A 26 4.77 0.59 5.88
CA LEU A 26 6.09 0.01 5.77
C LEU A 26 7.08 1.12 5.39
N ASN A 27 8.00 1.43 6.29
CA ASN A 27 9.07 2.41 6.05
C ASN A 27 10.36 1.69 5.63
N VAL A 28 10.87 2.06 4.46
CA VAL A 28 12.10 1.52 3.85
C VAL A 28 12.95 2.69 3.39
N GLU A 29 14.26 2.63 3.57
CA GLU A 29 15.14 3.63 2.97
C GLU A 29 15.45 3.27 1.51
N ASN A 30 15.96 2.06 1.25
CA ASN A 30 16.27 1.62 -0.11
C ASN A 30 15.51 0.34 -0.49
N LEU A 31 14.74 0.38 -1.57
CA LEU A 31 14.01 -0.78 -2.11
C LEU A 31 14.66 -1.24 -3.43
N SER A 32 14.91 -2.54 -3.56
CA SER A 32 15.42 -3.10 -4.82
C SER A 32 14.82 -4.45 -5.20
N GLY A 33 14.90 -4.78 -6.48
CA GLY A 33 14.58 -6.09 -7.04
C GLY A 33 13.21 -6.16 -7.70
N ASN A 34 12.50 -7.28 -7.56
CA ASN A 34 11.17 -7.47 -8.16
C ASN A 34 10.17 -7.98 -7.12
N SER A 35 9.04 -7.29 -6.97
CA SER A 35 8.06 -7.63 -5.93
C SER A 35 6.62 -7.29 -6.31
N THR A 36 5.69 -7.92 -5.59
CA THR A 36 4.28 -7.51 -5.56
C THR A 36 3.93 -7.06 -4.15
N PHE A 37 3.33 -5.89 -4.01
CA PHE A 37 2.78 -5.41 -2.75
C PHE A 37 1.26 -5.48 -2.81
N ILE A 38 0.65 -6.28 -1.94
CA ILE A 38 -0.80 -6.33 -1.77
C ILE A 38 -1.16 -5.30 -0.71
N MET A 39 -1.93 -4.30 -1.10
CA MET A 39 -2.25 -3.13 -0.30
C MET A 39 -3.75 -2.89 -0.25
N ARG A 40 -4.23 -2.27 0.82
CA ARG A 40 -5.62 -1.83 0.96
C ARG A 40 -5.72 -0.32 0.83
N ALA A 41 -6.84 0.13 0.32
CA ALA A 41 -7.22 1.54 0.33
C ALA A 41 -8.71 1.68 0.65
N ASP A 42 -9.09 2.82 1.18
CA ASP A 42 -10.44 3.36 1.21
C ASP A 42 -10.42 4.66 0.39
N VAL A 43 -10.82 4.54 -0.87
CA VAL A 43 -10.64 5.57 -1.91
C VAL A 43 -11.75 6.63 -1.88
N VAL A 44 -12.86 6.38 -1.21
CA VAL A 44 -13.96 7.36 -1.10
C VAL A 44 -14.09 7.92 0.31
N GLY A 45 -13.67 7.18 1.35
CA GLY A 45 -13.79 7.59 2.75
C GLY A 45 -15.23 8.01 3.13
N GLU A 46 -15.36 8.65 4.30
CA GLU A 46 -16.63 9.22 4.81
C GLU A 46 -17.13 10.48 4.02
N GLY A 47 -16.80 10.59 2.73
CA GLY A 47 -17.26 11.66 1.83
C GLY A 47 -16.24 12.79 1.56
N ASN A 48 -16.32 13.35 0.34
CA ASN A 48 -15.56 14.49 -0.19
C ASN A 48 -14.03 14.37 -0.25
N GLY A 49 -13.45 13.17 -0.20
CA GLY A 49 -11.99 12.98 -0.37
C GLY A 49 -11.13 13.52 0.78
N VAL A 50 -11.74 13.82 1.94
CA VAL A 50 -11.03 14.39 3.11
C VAL A 50 -10.48 13.28 4.03
N ASN A 51 -10.96 12.04 3.89
CA ASN A 51 -10.62 10.92 4.78
C ASN A 51 -10.17 9.67 4.01
N ASN A 52 -9.51 9.85 2.87
CA ASN A 52 -8.85 8.74 2.18
C ASN A 52 -7.80 8.11 3.08
N LYS A 53 -7.87 6.79 3.24
CA LYS A 53 -6.92 6.04 4.05
C LYS A 53 -6.45 4.82 3.28
N GLY A 54 -5.24 4.36 3.54
CA GLY A 54 -4.65 3.26 2.81
C GLY A 54 -3.38 2.77 3.47
N ASP A 55 -3.01 1.54 3.15
CA ASP A 55 -1.68 1.04 3.46
C ASP A 55 -0.65 1.92 2.73
N LEU A 56 0.52 2.13 3.34
CA LEU A 56 1.55 3.01 2.81
C LEU A 56 2.89 2.26 2.72
N LEU A 57 3.46 2.22 1.52
CA LEU A 57 4.86 1.89 1.31
C LEU A 57 5.65 3.20 1.19
N ASN A 58 6.37 3.56 2.24
CA ASN A 58 7.18 4.77 2.28
C ASN A 58 8.64 4.45 2.01
N ILE A 59 9.18 4.98 0.90
CA ILE A 59 10.58 4.80 0.48
C ILE A 59 11.29 6.15 0.59
N SER A 60 12.20 6.32 1.56
CA SER A 60 12.83 7.61 1.83
C SER A 60 14.13 7.85 1.05
N GLY A 61 14.75 6.80 0.52
CA GLY A 61 15.96 6.83 -0.28
C GLY A 61 15.69 6.41 -1.72
N SER A 62 16.26 5.29 -2.17
CA SER A 62 16.17 4.84 -3.56
C SER A 62 15.18 3.70 -3.77
N SER A 63 14.61 3.62 -4.98
CA SER A 63 13.80 2.49 -5.45
C SER A 63 14.31 2.04 -6.82
N ALA A 64 14.61 0.75 -6.98
CA ALA A 64 15.14 0.20 -8.24
C ALA A 64 14.59 -1.19 -8.57
N GLY A 65 14.21 -1.41 -9.84
CA GLY A 65 13.62 -2.66 -10.30
C GLY A 65 12.12 -2.55 -10.57
N ASN A 66 11.42 -3.68 -10.66
CA ASN A 66 10.01 -3.72 -11.05
C ASN A 66 9.11 -4.10 -9.87
N HIS A 67 8.19 -3.21 -9.51
CA HIS A 67 7.26 -3.42 -8.40
C HIS A 67 5.82 -3.30 -8.87
N VAL A 68 4.99 -4.28 -8.51
CA VAL A 68 3.55 -4.26 -8.76
C VAL A 68 2.82 -3.88 -7.49
N LEU A 69 1.89 -2.93 -7.58
CA LEU A 69 0.98 -2.57 -6.49
C LEU A 69 -0.40 -3.15 -6.79
N ALA A 70 -0.81 -4.16 -6.03
CA ALA A 70 -2.14 -4.73 -6.09
C ALA A 70 -3.01 -4.09 -5.00
N ILE A 71 -3.82 -3.10 -5.40
CA ILE A 71 -4.65 -2.32 -4.47
C ILE A 71 -6.05 -2.94 -4.37
N ARG A 72 -6.47 -3.21 -3.14
CA ARG A 72 -7.83 -3.65 -2.79
C ARG A 72 -8.57 -2.47 -2.17
N ASN A 73 -9.50 -1.86 -2.90
CA ASN A 73 -10.41 -0.89 -2.30
C ASN A 73 -11.32 -1.61 -1.29
N GLN A 74 -11.48 -1.03 -0.11
CA GLN A 74 -12.36 -1.49 0.96
C GLN A 74 -13.52 -0.51 1.17
N GLY A 75 -13.43 0.69 0.57
CA GLY A 75 -14.48 1.70 0.58
C GLY A 75 -15.41 1.60 -0.62
N SER A 76 -16.34 2.55 -0.70
CA SER A 76 -17.20 2.69 -1.88
C SER A 76 -16.37 2.95 -3.15
N GLU A 77 -16.84 2.45 -4.29
CA GLU A 77 -16.31 2.78 -5.64
C GLU A 77 -17.18 3.82 -6.35
N ALA A 78 -18.24 4.32 -5.70
CA ALA A 78 -19.17 5.24 -6.32
C ALA A 78 -18.51 6.59 -6.63
N THR A 79 -18.59 7.01 -7.90
CA THR A 79 -18.27 8.37 -8.34
C THR A 79 -19.57 9.16 -8.49
N THR A 80 -19.56 10.46 -8.20
CA THR A 80 -20.77 11.31 -8.29
C THR A 80 -21.05 11.84 -9.69
N GLY A 81 -20.29 11.42 -10.70
CA GLY A 81 -20.35 11.95 -12.06
C GLY A 81 -19.45 13.16 -12.25
#